data_AF-A0AA86QB52-F1
#
_entry.id   AF-A0AA86QB52-F1
#
_cell.length_a   1.000
_cell.length_b   1.000
_cell.length_c   1.000
_cell.angle_alpha   90.00
_cell.angle_beta   90.00
_cell.angle_gamma   90.00
#
_symmetry.space_group_name_H-M   'P 1'
#
loop_
_entity.id
_entity.type
_entity.pdbx_description
1 polymer ?
#
loop_
_entity_poly.entity_id
_entity_poly.type
_entity_poly.pdbx_seq_one_letter_code
_entity_poly.pdbx_strand_id
1 'polypeptide(L)'
;MQFVEYFKGLPRDQKILVGIFIYALSAFIISMIIPEKFSNAIYVLLKPLGEKRAKKLSFEIPRKSFHLCGSIAAILMKKISRWQFKQLSFMGLAIALFVGILEYIRFHNHKVNQWVRENFRSVMRESELDHITGIVPFMLGMSLTALFFKRETVEFGLYCLFLGDTAAAFVGIAFGKRIFKTNTAKSVEGFLGCAAVCSWLTGVVGQFNVVKGCMCSLLEVLCGTVIKLDDNMVIPLGSALILAGYQEAVDEAKWVWSHFK
;
A
#
# COMPACT_ATOMS: atom_id res chain seq x y z
N MET A 1 -10.49 3.23 28.30
CA MET A 1 -9.53 4.09 29.03
C MET A 1 -8.10 3.93 28.50
N GLN A 2 -7.55 2.70 28.42
CA GLN A 2 -6.18 2.43 27.94
C GLN A 2 -5.86 2.92 26.52
N PHE A 3 -6.75 2.76 25.54
CA PHE A 3 -6.49 3.22 24.17
C PHE A 3 -6.41 4.75 24.05
N VAL A 4 -7.24 5.48 24.80
CA VAL A 4 -7.27 6.95 24.76
C VAL A 4 -5.97 7.52 25.33
N GLU A 5 -5.47 6.94 26.42
CA GLU A 5 -4.19 7.33 26.99
C GLU A 5 -3.00 6.98 26.09
N TYR A 6 -3.01 5.77 25.52
CA TYR A 6 -2.03 5.37 24.50
C TYR A 6 -2.02 6.36 23.32
N PHE A 7 -3.19 6.68 22.77
CA PHE A 7 -3.32 7.61 21.66
C PHE A 7 -2.85 9.02 22.03
N LYS A 8 -3.16 9.52 23.23
CA LYS A 8 -2.69 10.82 23.72
C LYS A 8 -1.16 10.89 23.81
N GLY A 9 -0.50 9.79 24.18
CA GLY A 9 0.95 9.68 24.28
C GLY A 9 1.70 9.61 22.93
N LEU A 10 1.01 9.38 21.81
CA LEU A 10 1.66 9.28 20.50
C LEU A 10 2.17 10.63 19.97
N PRO A 11 3.30 10.63 19.23
CA PRO A 11 3.73 11.76 18.40
C PRO A 11 2.65 12.22 17.42
N ARG A 12 2.71 13.47 16.97
CA ARG A 12 1.68 14.08 16.11
C ARG A 12 1.52 13.34 14.78
N ASP A 13 2.63 12.97 14.15
CA ASP A 13 2.67 12.16 12.93
C ASP A 13 2.01 10.80 13.13
N GLN A 14 2.32 10.09 14.22
CA GLN A 14 1.70 8.80 14.54
C GLN A 14 0.19 8.93 14.78
N LYS A 15 -0.26 10.01 15.43
CA LYS A 15 -1.70 10.30 15.59
C LYS A 15 -2.38 10.50 14.23
N ILE A 16 -1.73 11.19 13.29
CA ILE A 16 -2.24 11.38 11.93
C ILE A 16 -2.35 10.03 11.22
N LEU A 17 -1.32 9.19 11.29
CA LEU A 17 -1.30 7.86 10.65
C LEU A 17 -2.40 6.94 11.19
N VAL A 18 -2.58 6.91 12.52
CA VAL A 18 -3.68 6.15 13.17
C VAL A 18 -5.04 6.72 12.74
N GLY A 19 -5.19 8.03 12.66
CA GLY A 19 -6.42 8.68 12.19
C GLY A 19 -6.76 8.31 10.75
N ILE A 20 -5.77 8.32 9.84
CA ILE A 20 -5.94 7.88 8.45
C ILE A 20 -6.39 6.42 8.40
N PHE A 21 -5.75 5.54 9.17
CA PHE A 21 -6.12 4.13 9.25
C PHE A 21 -7.57 3.95 9.72
N ILE A 22 -7.99 4.64 10.79
CA ILE A 22 -9.36 4.54 11.32
C ILE A 22 -10.38 5.01 10.27
N TYR A 23 -10.09 6.12 9.59
CA TYR A 23 -10.95 6.62 8.52
C TYR A 23 -11.06 5.63 7.36
N ALA A 24 -9.93 5.07 6.92
CA ALA A 24 -9.88 4.07 5.86
C ALA A 24 -10.64 2.79 6.23
N LEU A 25 -10.45 2.28 7.44
CA LEU A 25 -11.19 1.12 7.95
C LEU A 25 -12.71 1.39 7.98
N SER A 26 -13.11 2.56 8.47
CA SER A 26 -14.53 2.93 8.51
C SER A 26 -15.12 3.01 7.11
N ALA A 27 -14.43 3.68 6.18
CA ALA A 27 -14.86 3.80 4.79
C ALA A 27 -14.93 2.43 4.09
N PHE A 28 -13.93 1.57 4.32
CA PHE A 28 -13.91 0.21 3.80
C PHE A 28 -15.09 -0.62 4.30
N ILE A 29 -15.34 -0.65 5.62
CA ILE A 29 -16.48 -1.38 6.21
C ILE A 29 -17.81 -0.91 5.62
N ILE A 30 -18.04 0.40 5.56
CA ILE A 30 -19.27 0.96 4.99
C ILE A 30 -19.39 0.56 3.51
N SER A 31 -18.30 0.61 2.75
CA SER A 31 -18.28 0.22 1.33
C SER A 31 -18.57 -1.27 1.11
N MET A 32 -18.32 -2.13 2.09
CA MET A 32 -18.67 -3.55 2.04
C MET A 32 -20.14 -3.80 2.40
N ILE A 33 -20.68 -3.07 3.38
CA ILE A 33 -22.07 -3.23 3.82
C ILE A 33 -23.07 -2.67 2.79
N ILE A 34 -22.76 -1.51 2.20
CA ILE A 34 -23.65 -0.81 1.26
C ILE A 34 -22.92 -0.30 0.01
N PRO A 35 -22.32 -1.17 -0.81
CA PRO A 35 -21.39 -0.79 -1.89
C PRO A 35 -21.98 0.20 -2.91
N GLU A 36 -23.21 -0.03 -3.35
CA GLU A 36 -23.87 0.83 -4.35
C GLU A 36 -24.23 2.20 -3.77
N LYS A 37 -24.82 2.24 -2.56
CA LYS A 37 -25.17 3.50 -1.89
C LYS A 37 -23.92 4.31 -1.54
N PHE A 38 -22.87 3.64 -1.06
CA PHE A 38 -21.59 4.29 -0.74
C PHE A 38 -20.97 4.92 -1.99
N SER A 39 -20.84 4.15 -3.08
CA SER A 39 -20.27 4.65 -4.33
C SER A 39 -21.10 5.80 -4.92
N ASN A 40 -22.43 5.69 -4.89
CA ASN A 40 -23.32 6.75 -5.35
C ASN A 40 -23.21 8.03 -4.49
N ALA A 41 -23.11 7.90 -3.17
CA ALA A 41 -22.90 9.05 -2.29
C ALA A 41 -21.59 9.77 -2.60
N ILE A 42 -20.49 9.02 -2.75
CA ILE A 42 -19.20 9.57 -3.16
C ILE A 42 -19.28 10.25 -4.53
N TYR A 43 -19.95 9.64 -5.51
CA TYR A 43 -20.15 10.22 -6.83
C TYR A 43 -20.87 11.58 -6.76
N VAL A 44 -21.97 11.66 -6.00
CA VAL A 44 -22.74 12.90 -5.83
C VAL A 44 -21.89 13.98 -5.15
N LEU A 45 -21.17 13.64 -4.08
CA LEU A 45 -20.29 14.56 -3.36
C LEU A 45 -19.17 15.11 -4.26
N LEU A 46 -18.63 14.27 -5.14
CA LEU A 46 -17.50 14.63 -6.01
C LEU A 46 -17.92 15.14 -7.40
N LYS A 47 -19.22 15.18 -7.70
CA LYS A 47 -19.75 15.67 -8.99
C LYS A 47 -19.21 17.05 -9.39
N PRO A 48 -18.98 18.03 -8.48
CA PRO A 48 -18.36 19.31 -8.82
C PRO A 48 -16.96 19.22 -9.44
N LEU A 49 -16.23 18.11 -9.25
CA LEU A 49 -14.92 17.87 -9.89
C LEU A 49 -15.04 17.48 -11.37
N GLY A 50 -16.27 17.24 -11.85
CA GLY A 50 -16.60 16.77 -13.19
C GLY A 50 -17.01 15.29 -13.22
N GLU A 51 -18.04 14.96 -14.00
CA GLU A 51 -18.71 13.64 -13.95
C GLU A 51 -17.77 12.45 -14.15
N LYS A 52 -16.85 12.55 -15.12
CA LYS A 52 -15.87 11.48 -15.39
C LYS A 52 -14.93 11.24 -14.21
N ARG A 53 -14.49 12.30 -13.52
CA ARG A 53 -13.58 12.21 -12.36
C ARG A 53 -14.32 11.71 -11.14
N ALA A 54 -15.50 12.25 -10.86
CA ALA A 54 -16.37 11.82 -9.79
C ALA A 54 -16.67 10.33 -9.87
N LYS A 55 -17.04 9.84 -11.07
CA LYS A 55 -17.31 8.42 -11.30
C LYS A 55 -16.07 7.54 -11.10
N LYS A 56 -14.89 7.97 -11.55
CA LYS A 56 -13.66 7.22 -11.30
C LYS A 56 -13.33 7.16 -9.80
N LEU A 57 -13.43 8.29 -9.10
CA LEU A 57 -13.15 8.36 -7.65
C LEU A 57 -14.17 7.55 -6.84
N SER A 58 -15.44 7.48 -7.24
CA SER A 58 -16.44 6.68 -6.53
C SER A 58 -16.12 5.19 -6.51
N PHE A 59 -15.46 4.68 -7.54
CA PHE A 59 -14.96 3.29 -7.56
C PHE A 59 -13.57 3.15 -6.94
N GLU A 60 -12.71 4.17 -7.03
CA GLU A 60 -11.34 4.08 -6.50
C GLU A 60 -11.28 4.25 -4.98
N ILE A 61 -12.17 5.04 -4.37
CA ILE A 61 -12.17 5.28 -2.92
C ILE A 61 -12.38 4.01 -2.09
N PRO A 62 -13.37 3.13 -2.36
CA PRO A 62 -13.50 1.85 -1.66
C PRO A 62 -12.23 1.01 -1.73
N ARG A 63 -11.64 0.91 -2.93
CA ARG A 63 -10.43 0.14 -3.20
C ARG A 63 -9.23 0.66 -2.43
N LYS A 64 -9.00 1.98 -2.47
CA LYS A 64 -7.91 2.61 -1.72
C LYS A 64 -8.17 2.65 -0.21
N SER A 65 -9.42 2.62 0.23
CA SER A 65 -9.75 2.46 1.66
C SER A 65 -9.35 1.07 2.15
N PHE A 66 -9.66 0.01 1.39
CA PHE A 66 -9.17 -1.34 1.68
C PHE A 66 -7.64 -1.42 1.66
N HIS A 67 -7.00 -0.83 0.65
CA HIS A 67 -5.54 -0.75 0.54
C HIS A 67 -4.91 -0.08 1.77
N LEU A 68 -5.44 1.08 2.17
CA LEU A 68 -4.98 1.83 3.34
C LEU A 68 -5.12 1.04 4.66
N CYS A 69 -6.07 0.11 4.77
CA CYS A 69 -6.15 -0.76 5.95
C CYS A 69 -4.86 -1.56 6.17
N GLY A 70 -4.11 -1.86 5.11
CA GLY A 70 -2.81 -2.53 5.21
C GLY A 70 -1.77 -1.74 6.02
N SER A 71 -1.95 -0.42 6.20
CA SER A 71 -1.06 0.41 7.01
C SER A 71 -1.03 0.00 8.49
N ILE A 72 -2.00 -0.78 8.95
CA ILE A 72 -1.98 -1.35 10.30
C ILE A 72 -0.75 -2.23 10.54
N ALA A 73 -0.24 -2.91 9.51
CA ALA A 73 0.95 -3.74 9.63
C ALA A 73 2.15 -2.92 10.14
N ALA A 74 2.35 -1.73 9.59
CA ALA A 74 3.39 -0.80 10.01
C ALA A 74 3.25 -0.36 11.48
N ILE A 75 2.01 -0.18 11.96
CA ILE A 75 1.71 0.21 13.35
C ILE A 75 1.98 -0.95 14.32
N LEU A 76 1.55 -2.17 13.97
CA LEU A 76 1.68 -3.36 14.83
C LEU A 76 3.13 -3.80 15.02
N MET A 77 3.97 -3.59 14.01
CA MET A 77 5.40 -3.96 14.04
C MET A 77 6.19 -3.28 15.17
N LYS A 78 5.73 -2.16 15.72
CA LYS A 78 6.44 -1.44 16.80
C LYS A 78 6.48 -2.19 18.13
N LYS A 79 5.60 -3.17 18.33
CA LYS A 79 5.40 -3.85 19.62
C LYS A 79 6.16 -5.16 19.78
N ILE A 80 6.83 -5.63 18.73
CA ILE A 80 7.50 -6.93 18.70
C ILE A 80 9.02 -6.78 18.67
N SER A 81 9.74 -7.80 19.17
CA SER A 81 11.20 -7.81 19.17
C SER A 81 11.74 -7.97 17.74
N ARG A 82 13.01 -7.58 17.52
CA ARG A 82 13.68 -7.76 16.22
C ARG A 82 13.64 -9.23 15.76
N TRP A 83 13.85 -10.16 16.68
CA TRP A 83 13.84 -11.60 16.35
C TRP A 83 12.44 -12.09 15.96
N GLN A 84 11.41 -11.72 16.73
CA GLN A 84 10.00 -12.01 16.40
C GLN A 84 9.60 -11.39 15.06
N PHE A 85 10.05 -10.16 14.80
CA PHE A 85 9.79 -9.48 13.54
C PHE A 85 10.36 -10.24 12.33
N LYS A 86 11.60 -10.72 12.40
CA LYS A 86 12.20 -11.52 11.32
C LYS A 86 11.55 -12.90 11.20
N GLN A 87 11.17 -13.55 12.30
CA GLN A 87 10.40 -14.80 12.26
C GLN A 87 9.06 -14.64 11.53
N LEU A 88 8.30 -13.62 11.89
CA LEU A 88 7.03 -13.32 11.23
C LEU A 88 7.22 -13.01 9.74
N SER A 89 8.38 -12.46 9.36
CA SER A 89 8.73 -12.22 7.95
C SER A 89 8.96 -13.52 7.19
N PHE A 90 9.65 -14.51 7.78
CA PHE A 90 9.76 -15.85 7.19
C PHE A 90 8.41 -16.57 7.10
N MET A 91 7.60 -16.48 8.15
CA MET A 91 6.22 -16.99 8.11
C MET A 91 5.41 -16.29 7.01
N GLY A 92 5.58 -14.98 6.84
CA GLY A 92 4.97 -14.20 5.78
C GLY A 92 5.30 -14.72 4.39
N LEU A 93 6.56 -15.11 4.12
CA LEU A 93 6.94 -15.77 2.86
C LEU A 93 6.24 -17.11 2.67
N ALA A 94 6.20 -17.95 3.70
CA ALA A 94 5.52 -19.25 3.62
C ALA A 94 4.00 -19.09 3.36
N ILE A 95 3.37 -18.13 4.04
CA ILE A 95 1.95 -17.80 3.82
C ILE A 95 1.76 -17.23 2.42
N ALA A 96 2.67 -16.38 1.91
CA ALA A 96 2.57 -15.85 0.55
C ALA A 96 2.58 -16.97 -0.51
N LEU A 97 3.43 -17.99 -0.33
CA LEU A 97 3.45 -19.17 -1.20
C LEU A 97 2.14 -19.97 -1.10
N PHE A 98 1.65 -20.20 0.12
CA PHE A 98 0.37 -20.89 0.34
C PHE A 98 -0.81 -20.14 -0.28
N VAL A 99 -0.91 -18.83 -0.08
CA VAL A 99 -1.91 -17.96 -0.70
C VAL A 99 -1.77 -17.95 -2.21
N GLY A 100 -0.54 -18.03 -2.74
CA GLY A 100 -0.29 -18.19 -4.18
C GLY A 100 -0.93 -19.46 -4.76
N ILE A 101 -0.88 -20.57 -4.02
CA ILE A 101 -1.56 -21.82 -4.41
C ILE A 101 -3.07 -21.63 -4.38
N LEU A 102 -3.62 -20.99 -3.33
CA LEU A 102 -5.06 -20.71 -3.24
C LEU A 102 -5.53 -19.79 -4.38
N GLU A 103 -4.77 -18.77 -4.73
CA GLU A 103 -5.05 -17.85 -5.83
C GLU A 103 -4.99 -18.57 -7.18
N TYR A 104 -4.04 -19.48 -7.36
CA TYR A 104 -3.98 -20.34 -8.55
C TYR A 104 -5.25 -21.20 -8.68
N ILE A 105 -5.71 -21.80 -7.57
CA ILE A 105 -6.95 -22.58 -7.55
C ILE A 105 -8.17 -21.69 -7.82
N ARG A 106 -8.27 -20.51 -7.18
CA ARG A 106 -9.35 -19.54 -7.43
C ARG A 106 -9.42 -19.19 -8.90
N PHE A 107 -8.28 -18.82 -9.49
CA PHE A 107 -8.20 -18.38 -10.88
C PHE A 107 -8.70 -19.44 -11.86
N HIS A 108 -8.39 -20.72 -11.62
CA HIS A 108 -8.83 -21.83 -12.48
C HIS A 108 -10.25 -22.35 -12.16
N ASN A 109 -10.85 -21.94 -11.05
CA ASN A 109 -12.17 -22.38 -10.64
C ASN A 109 -13.22 -21.28 -10.85
N HIS A 110 -14.00 -21.38 -11.92
CA HIS A 110 -15.02 -20.38 -12.27
C HIS A 110 -16.01 -20.09 -11.13
N LYS A 111 -16.43 -21.11 -10.35
CA LYS A 111 -17.38 -20.91 -9.25
C LYS A 111 -16.77 -20.07 -8.13
N VAL A 112 -15.54 -20.37 -7.76
CA VAL A 112 -14.81 -19.61 -6.73
C VAL A 112 -14.52 -18.19 -7.23
N ASN A 113 -14.10 -18.05 -8.50
CA ASN A 113 -13.83 -16.73 -9.07
C ASN A 113 -15.09 -15.86 -9.15
N GLN A 114 -16.24 -16.45 -9.52
CA GLN A 114 -17.53 -15.76 -9.51
C GLN A 114 -17.96 -15.36 -8.10
N TRP A 115 -17.80 -16.25 -7.12
CA TRP A 115 -18.10 -15.93 -5.72
C TRP A 115 -17.23 -14.77 -5.21
N VAL A 116 -15.94 -14.76 -5.54
CA VAL A 116 -15.01 -13.66 -5.19
C VAL A 116 -15.44 -12.36 -5.87
N ARG A 117 -15.76 -12.40 -7.17
CA ARG A 117 -16.29 -11.26 -7.93
C ARG A 117 -17.50 -10.66 -7.23
N GLU A 118 -18.49 -11.47 -6.84
CA GLU A 118 -19.73 -10.99 -6.24
C GLU A 118 -19.52 -10.37 -4.85
N ASN A 119 -18.70 -11.00 -4.02
CA ASN A 119 -18.47 -10.57 -2.63
C ASN A 119 -17.46 -9.41 -2.50
N PHE A 120 -16.51 -9.30 -3.43
CA PHE A 120 -15.41 -8.32 -3.37
C PHE A 120 -15.41 -7.32 -4.54
N ARG A 121 -16.51 -7.20 -5.29
CA ARG A 121 -16.69 -6.25 -6.42
C ARG A 121 -16.34 -4.79 -6.10
N SER A 122 -16.49 -4.37 -4.85
CA SER A 122 -16.22 -2.99 -4.43
C SER A 122 -14.72 -2.71 -4.27
N VAL A 123 -13.90 -3.74 -4.05
CA VAL A 123 -12.47 -3.59 -3.73
C VAL A 123 -11.52 -4.15 -4.80
N MET A 124 -11.96 -5.14 -5.56
CA MET A 124 -11.15 -5.74 -6.63
C MET A 124 -11.27 -4.97 -7.95
N ARG A 125 -10.20 -4.95 -8.75
CA ARG A 125 -10.31 -4.55 -10.17
C ARG A 125 -10.89 -5.70 -10.97
N GLU A 126 -11.64 -5.36 -12.01
CA GLU A 126 -12.07 -6.33 -13.02
C GLU A 126 -10.88 -7.10 -13.61
N SER A 127 -9.76 -6.42 -13.88
CA SER A 127 -8.53 -7.04 -14.40
C SER A 127 -7.86 -8.02 -13.42
N GLU A 128 -8.12 -7.89 -12.12
CA GLU A 128 -7.57 -8.78 -11.08
C GLU A 128 -8.34 -10.11 -10.99
N LEU A 129 -9.52 -10.21 -11.60
CA LEU A 129 -10.29 -11.46 -11.64
C LEU A 129 -9.73 -12.45 -12.68
N ASP A 130 -9.00 -11.94 -13.68
CA ASP A 130 -8.44 -12.71 -14.78
C ASP A 130 -6.96 -13.10 -14.57
N HIS A 131 -6.39 -12.77 -13.40
CA HIS A 131 -4.99 -13.07 -13.07
C HIS A 131 -4.85 -13.35 -11.57
N ILE A 132 -3.64 -13.71 -11.13
CA ILE A 132 -3.30 -13.73 -9.69
C ILE A 132 -3.45 -12.30 -9.15
N THR A 133 -4.16 -12.13 -8.04
CA THR A 133 -4.40 -10.81 -7.45
C THR A 133 -3.12 -10.22 -6.85
N GLY A 134 -3.15 -8.90 -6.60
CA GLY A 134 -2.05 -8.18 -5.97
C GLY A 134 -1.69 -8.64 -4.55
N ILE A 135 -2.46 -9.55 -3.94
CA ILE A 135 -2.21 -10.00 -2.55
C ILE A 135 -0.92 -10.83 -2.43
N VAL A 136 -0.60 -11.66 -3.41
CA VAL A 136 0.63 -12.46 -3.42
C VAL A 136 1.87 -11.57 -3.54
N PRO A 137 1.99 -10.69 -4.55
CA PRO A 137 3.12 -9.77 -4.65
C PRO A 137 3.20 -8.82 -3.44
N PHE A 138 2.07 -8.39 -2.89
CA PHE A 138 2.04 -7.61 -1.66
C PHE A 138 2.70 -8.35 -0.48
N MET A 139 2.29 -9.60 -0.20
CA MET A 139 2.83 -10.38 0.91
C MET A 139 4.32 -10.69 0.72
N LEU A 140 4.73 -10.98 -0.52
CA LEU A 140 6.15 -11.14 -0.86
C LEU A 140 6.93 -9.84 -0.65
N GLY A 141 6.44 -8.72 -1.16
CA GLY A 141 7.05 -7.39 -1.02
C GLY A 141 7.26 -7.00 0.44
N MET A 142 6.22 -7.09 1.25
CA MET A 142 6.30 -6.81 2.69
C MET A 142 7.28 -7.73 3.40
N SER A 143 7.20 -9.04 3.17
CA SER A 143 8.06 -10.02 3.85
C SER A 143 9.53 -9.87 3.48
N LEU A 144 9.84 -9.67 2.19
CA LEU A 144 11.20 -9.42 1.72
C LEU A 144 11.73 -8.11 2.29
N THR A 145 10.95 -7.04 2.26
CA THR A 145 11.34 -5.76 2.86
C THR A 145 11.67 -5.94 4.34
N ALA A 146 10.82 -6.66 5.06
CA ALA A 146 11.01 -6.94 6.49
C ALA A 146 12.25 -7.79 6.79
N LEU A 147 12.63 -8.72 5.91
CA LEU A 147 13.86 -9.50 6.04
C LEU A 147 15.11 -8.65 5.79
N PHE A 148 15.10 -7.83 4.75
CA PHE A 148 16.27 -7.07 4.32
C PHE A 148 16.47 -5.74 5.05
N PHE A 149 15.47 -5.19 5.75
CA PHE A 149 15.61 -3.85 6.33
C PHE A 149 15.27 -3.79 7.81
N LYS A 150 15.72 -2.71 8.47
CA LYS A 150 15.34 -2.42 9.86
C LYS A 150 13.88 -2.02 9.91
N ARG A 151 13.28 -2.21 11.09
CA ARG A 151 11.84 -1.99 11.30
C ARG A 151 11.38 -0.61 10.85
N GLU A 152 12.14 0.44 11.18
CA GLU A 152 11.82 1.84 10.84
C GLU A 152 11.85 2.07 9.32
N THR A 153 12.81 1.45 8.63
CA THR A 153 12.91 1.47 7.16
C THR A 153 11.76 0.69 6.50
N VAL A 154 11.34 -0.43 7.09
CA VAL A 154 10.21 -1.22 6.62
C VAL A 154 8.90 -0.45 6.79
N GLU A 155 8.71 0.22 7.94
CA GLU A 155 7.59 1.11 8.20
C GLU A 155 7.48 2.19 7.11
N PHE A 156 8.60 2.83 6.75
CA PHE A 156 8.63 3.78 5.65
C PHE A 156 8.20 3.18 4.31
N GLY A 157 8.74 2.01 3.94
CA GLY A 157 8.40 1.33 2.69
C GLY A 157 6.91 0.99 2.62
N LEU A 158 6.33 0.49 3.71
CA LEU A 158 4.90 0.20 3.80
C LEU A 158 4.05 1.46 3.72
N TYR A 159 4.42 2.55 4.38
CA TYR A 159 3.68 3.81 4.25
C TYR A 159 3.79 4.40 2.84
N CYS A 160 4.92 4.26 2.15
CA CYS A 160 5.02 4.64 0.75
C CYS A 160 4.03 3.85 -0.12
N LEU A 161 3.89 2.54 0.13
CA LEU A 161 2.91 1.70 -0.55
C LEU A 161 1.47 2.12 -0.23
N PHE A 162 1.11 2.32 1.04
CA PHE A 162 -0.29 2.56 1.38
C PHE A 162 -0.70 4.02 1.17
N LEU A 163 0.10 4.97 1.64
CA LEU A 163 -0.23 6.40 1.60
C LEU A 163 0.25 7.05 0.30
N GLY A 164 1.48 6.74 -0.13
CA GLY A 164 2.07 7.31 -1.35
C GLY A 164 1.28 6.92 -2.60
N ASP A 165 1.03 5.62 -2.82
CA ASP A 165 0.25 5.16 -3.98
C ASP A 165 -1.25 5.56 -3.88
N THR A 166 -1.84 5.63 -2.69
CA THR A 166 -3.20 6.21 -2.55
C THR A 166 -3.23 7.68 -2.95
N ALA A 167 -2.24 8.47 -2.53
CA ALA A 167 -2.11 9.86 -2.94
C ALA A 167 -1.89 9.99 -4.45
N ALA A 168 -1.06 9.12 -5.05
CA ALA A 168 -0.86 9.05 -6.49
C ALA A 168 -2.18 8.86 -7.24
N ALA A 169 -2.99 7.91 -6.80
CA ALA A 169 -4.28 7.59 -7.41
C ALA A 169 -5.29 8.74 -7.25
N PHE A 170 -5.48 9.25 -6.03
CA PHE A 170 -6.47 10.29 -5.77
C PHE A 170 -6.13 11.60 -6.47
N VAL A 171 -4.88 12.07 -6.33
CA VAL A 171 -4.44 13.31 -7.00
C VAL A 171 -4.42 13.13 -8.52
N GLY A 172 -3.98 11.96 -9.00
CA GLY A 172 -3.96 11.65 -10.42
C GLY A 172 -5.36 11.60 -11.06
N ILE A 173 -6.37 11.07 -10.38
CA ILE A 173 -7.75 11.06 -10.91
C ILE A 173 -8.39 12.46 -10.79
N ALA A 174 -8.23 13.13 -9.66
CA ALA A 174 -8.88 14.43 -9.40
C ALA A 174 -8.30 15.56 -10.26
N PHE A 175 -6.97 15.57 -10.45
CA PHE A 175 -6.26 16.70 -11.08
C PHE A 175 -5.46 16.32 -12.32
N GLY A 176 -5.30 15.02 -12.61
CA GLY A 176 -4.49 14.54 -13.73
C GLY A 176 -4.89 15.14 -15.07
N LYS A 177 -3.90 15.73 -15.73
CA LYS A 177 -4.00 16.27 -17.11
C LYS A 177 -2.81 15.84 -17.96
N ARG A 178 -1.64 15.70 -17.35
CA ARG A 178 -0.39 15.32 -18.03
C ARG A 178 -0.10 13.85 -17.77
N ILE A 179 -0.32 13.01 -18.78
CA ILE A 179 -0.13 11.56 -18.68
C ILE A 179 1.31 11.18 -19.04
N PHE A 180 1.90 10.25 -18.31
CA PHE A 180 3.23 9.72 -18.64
C PHE A 180 3.15 8.84 -19.88
N LYS A 181 4.07 9.04 -20.84
CA LYS A 181 4.15 8.19 -22.05
C LYS A 181 4.52 6.74 -21.73
N THR A 182 5.32 6.54 -20.69
CA THR A 182 5.77 5.22 -20.24
C THR A 182 4.69 4.44 -19.51
N ASN A 183 3.73 5.13 -18.89
CA ASN A 183 2.63 4.51 -18.15
C ASN A 183 1.36 5.38 -18.25
N THR A 184 0.46 5.00 -19.16
CA THR A 184 -0.74 5.80 -19.47
C THR A 184 -1.78 5.82 -18.36
N ALA A 185 -1.65 4.95 -17.36
CA ALA A 185 -2.48 4.95 -16.17
C ALA A 185 -2.01 5.99 -15.12
N LYS A 186 -0.80 6.54 -15.26
CA LYS A 186 -0.18 7.46 -14.31
C LYS A 186 -0.08 8.87 -14.89
N SER A 187 -0.15 9.87 -14.01
CA SER A 187 -0.09 11.29 -14.39
C SER A 187 0.98 12.03 -13.60
N VAL A 188 1.49 13.12 -14.15
CA VAL A 188 2.44 14.01 -13.48
C VAL A 188 1.85 14.54 -12.18
N GLU A 189 0.55 14.86 -12.16
CA GLU A 189 -0.13 15.30 -10.94
C GLU A 189 -0.17 14.19 -9.88
N GLY A 190 -0.43 12.94 -10.27
CA GLY A 190 -0.33 11.79 -9.37
C GLY A 190 1.08 11.62 -8.80
N PHE A 191 2.11 11.72 -9.65
CA PHE A 191 3.51 11.72 -9.21
C PHE A 191 3.78 12.83 -8.17
N LEU A 192 3.32 14.06 -8.39
CA LEU A 192 3.51 15.14 -7.43
C LEU A 192 2.78 14.85 -6.09
N GLY A 193 1.59 14.26 -6.14
CA GLY A 193 0.86 13.83 -4.95
C GLY A 193 1.61 12.77 -4.15
N CYS A 194 2.11 11.74 -4.82
CA CYS A 194 2.92 10.69 -4.20
C CYS A 194 4.24 11.25 -3.64
N ALA A 195 4.96 12.06 -4.42
CA ALA A 195 6.21 12.68 -4.01
C ALA A 195 6.04 13.54 -2.75
N ALA A 196 4.96 14.32 -2.65
CA ALA A 196 4.67 15.13 -1.47
C ALA A 196 4.47 14.26 -0.22
N VAL A 197 3.67 13.19 -0.32
CA VAL A 197 3.42 12.27 0.79
C VAL A 197 4.67 11.50 1.18
N CYS A 198 5.41 10.93 0.22
CA CYS A 198 6.65 10.20 0.48
C CYS A 198 7.73 11.11 1.08
N SER A 199 7.82 12.37 0.65
CA SER A 199 8.73 13.36 1.25
C SER A 199 8.36 13.63 2.71
N TRP A 200 7.08 13.83 3.01
CA TRP A 200 6.61 13.96 4.39
C TRP A 200 6.95 12.73 5.23
N LEU A 201 6.75 11.52 4.69
CA LEU A 201 7.06 10.26 5.37
C LEU A 201 8.55 10.12 5.72
N THR A 202 9.48 10.65 4.92
CA THR A 202 10.91 10.64 5.30
C THR A 202 11.18 11.41 6.59
N GLY A 203 10.42 12.50 6.85
CA GLY A 203 10.48 13.24 8.11
C GLY A 203 9.77 12.54 9.27
N VAL A 204 8.80 11.66 8.99
CA VAL A 204 8.14 10.83 10.02
C VAL A 204 9.10 9.79 10.59
N VAL A 205 9.90 9.16 9.73
CA VAL A 205 10.84 8.08 10.15
C VAL A 205 12.26 8.58 10.42
N GLY A 206 12.54 9.86 10.20
CA GLY A 206 13.88 10.42 10.29
C GLY A 206 13.94 11.88 9.85
N GLN A 207 14.78 12.17 8.85
CA GLN A 207 14.96 13.52 8.34
C GLN A 207 14.18 13.73 7.05
N PHE A 208 13.46 14.84 6.98
CA PHE A 208 12.72 15.26 5.79
C PHE A 208 13.65 15.38 4.58
N ASN A 209 13.30 14.69 3.49
CA ASN A 209 14.11 14.58 2.29
C ASN A 209 13.23 14.47 1.04
N VAL A 210 13.15 15.58 0.29
CA VAL A 210 12.35 15.67 -0.94
C VAL A 210 12.90 14.79 -2.05
N VAL A 211 14.24 14.65 -2.14
CA VAL A 211 14.88 13.86 -3.20
C VAL A 211 14.46 12.39 -3.06
N LYS A 212 14.55 11.83 -1.86
CA LYS A 212 14.11 10.45 -1.57
C LYS A 212 12.61 10.29 -1.82
N GLY A 213 11.79 11.26 -1.42
CA GLY A 213 10.35 11.25 -1.70
C GLY A 213 10.03 11.22 -3.20
N CYS A 214 10.69 12.05 -3.99
CA CYS A 214 10.58 12.06 -5.46
C CYS A 214 11.06 10.74 -6.09
N MET A 215 12.15 10.15 -5.58
CA MET A 215 12.63 8.84 -6.05
C MET A 215 11.61 7.72 -5.77
N CYS A 216 10.96 7.73 -4.60
CA CYS A 216 9.90 6.77 -4.28
C CYS A 216 8.69 6.95 -5.21
N SER A 217 8.32 8.20 -5.51
CA SER A 217 7.26 8.46 -6.48
C SER A 217 7.64 8.08 -7.91
N LEU A 218 8.92 8.19 -8.28
CA LEU A 218 9.38 7.75 -9.59
C LEU A 218 9.28 6.23 -9.71
N LEU A 219 9.62 5.50 -8.65
CA LEU A 219 9.45 4.05 -8.58
C LEU A 219 7.99 3.65 -8.86
N GLU A 220 7.03 4.33 -8.22
CA GLU A 220 5.59 4.12 -8.43
C GLU A 220 5.15 4.31 -9.89
N VAL A 221 5.69 5.32 -10.59
CA VAL A 221 5.38 5.57 -12.01
C VAL A 221 5.94 4.48 -12.92
N LEU A 222 7.14 3.97 -12.61
CA LEU A 222 7.86 2.98 -13.42
C LEU A 222 7.35 1.55 -13.25
N CYS A 223 6.66 1.24 -12.15
CA CYS A 223 6.07 -0.08 -11.88
C CYS A 223 4.99 -0.45 -12.91
N GLY A 224 4.87 -1.75 -13.19
CA GLY A 224 3.93 -2.33 -14.16
C GLY A 224 4.25 -2.06 -15.63
N THR A 225 5.26 -1.24 -15.95
CA THR A 225 5.62 -0.87 -17.34
C THR A 225 7.10 -1.08 -17.61
N VAL A 226 7.95 -0.21 -17.05
CA VAL A 226 9.41 -0.32 -17.16
C VAL A 226 9.92 -1.43 -16.24
N ILE A 227 9.45 -1.42 -14.99
CA ILE A 227 9.65 -2.52 -14.05
C ILE A 227 8.45 -3.44 -14.19
N LYS A 228 8.62 -4.58 -14.89
CA LYS A 228 7.56 -5.57 -15.15
C LYS A 228 7.22 -6.43 -13.92
N LEU A 229 7.12 -5.79 -12.77
CA LEU A 229 6.70 -6.38 -11.50
C LEU A 229 5.57 -5.54 -10.92
N ASP A 230 4.77 -6.18 -10.08
CA ASP A 230 3.63 -5.57 -9.41
C ASP A 230 4.08 -4.48 -8.41
N ASP A 231 3.33 -3.38 -8.36
CA ASP A 231 3.64 -2.23 -7.51
C ASP A 231 3.58 -2.58 -6.02
N ASN A 232 2.71 -3.52 -5.61
CA ASN A 232 2.60 -3.96 -4.22
C ASN A 232 3.85 -4.73 -3.74
N MET A 233 4.63 -5.29 -4.66
CA MET A 233 5.91 -5.91 -4.33
C MET A 233 7.05 -4.88 -4.36
N VAL A 234 7.09 -4.07 -5.41
CA VAL A 234 8.23 -3.20 -5.72
C VAL A 234 8.28 -1.97 -4.81
N ILE A 235 7.15 -1.32 -4.57
CA ILE A 235 7.12 -0.07 -3.80
C ILE A 235 7.69 -0.23 -2.39
N PRO A 236 7.27 -1.20 -1.55
CA PRO A 236 7.80 -1.29 -0.19
C PRO A 236 9.31 -1.59 -0.18
N LEU A 237 9.76 -2.51 -1.04
CA LEU A 237 11.17 -2.93 -1.11
C LEU A 237 12.06 -1.81 -1.66
N GLY A 238 11.67 -1.20 -2.77
CA GLY A 238 12.43 -0.15 -3.42
C GLY A 238 12.45 1.15 -2.61
N SER A 239 11.34 1.52 -1.97
CA SER A 239 11.30 2.71 -1.09
C SER A 239 12.17 2.51 0.15
N ALA A 240 12.16 1.30 0.74
CA ALA A 240 13.08 0.96 1.82
C ALA A 240 14.55 1.07 1.39
N LEU A 241 14.89 0.56 0.20
CA LEU A 241 16.23 0.68 -0.37
C LEU A 241 16.63 2.14 -0.64
N ILE A 242 15.72 2.97 -1.15
CA ILE A 242 15.95 4.41 -1.36
C ILE A 242 16.21 5.14 -0.03
N LEU A 243 15.51 4.74 1.04
CA LEU A 243 15.67 5.37 2.35
C LEU A 243 16.98 4.97 3.02
N ALA A 244 17.24 3.67 3.15
CA ALA A 244 18.34 3.14 3.95
C ALA A 244 19.64 2.92 3.17
N GLY A 245 19.55 2.83 1.84
CA GLY A 245 20.66 2.45 0.98
C GLY A 245 20.98 0.96 1.05
N TYR A 246 21.87 0.53 0.16
CA TYR A 246 22.26 -0.88 0.01
C TYR A 246 22.98 -1.46 1.23
N GLN A 247 23.76 -0.65 1.95
CA GLN A 247 24.57 -1.14 3.06
C GLN A 247 23.70 -1.69 4.21
N GLU A 248 22.61 -1.01 4.56
CA GLU A 248 21.68 -1.53 5.58
C GLU A 248 21.07 -2.86 5.14
N ALA A 249 20.73 -3.00 3.86
CA ALA A 249 20.18 -4.23 3.33
C ALA A 249 21.12 -5.43 3.52
N VAL A 250 22.41 -5.20 3.25
CA VAL A 250 23.46 -6.21 3.45
C VAL A 250 23.66 -6.54 4.92
N ASP A 251 23.68 -5.53 5.79
CA ASP A 251 23.94 -5.72 7.21
C ASP A 251 22.79 -6.48 7.90
N GLU A 252 21.54 -6.15 7.56
CA GLU A 252 20.38 -6.90 8.03
C GLU A 252 20.35 -8.33 7.49
N ALA A 253 20.69 -8.54 6.21
CA ALA A 253 20.77 -9.89 5.64
C ALA A 253 21.82 -10.75 6.36
N LYS A 254 23.01 -10.19 6.65
CA LYS A 254 24.05 -10.87 7.44
C LYS A 254 23.57 -11.22 8.84
N TRP A 255 22.86 -10.30 9.50
CA TRP A 255 22.30 -10.56 10.82
C TRP A 255 21.27 -11.69 10.79
N VAL A 256 20.36 -11.69 9.81
CA VAL A 256 19.38 -12.78 9.64
C VAL A 256 20.10 -14.11 9.43
N TRP A 257 21.09 -14.14 8.54
CA TRP A 257 21.87 -15.35 8.25
C TRP A 257 22.62 -15.90 9.46
N SER A 258 23.10 -15.05 10.38
CA SER A 258 23.83 -15.53 11.56
C SER A 258 22.93 -16.03 12.70
N HIS A 259 21.64 -15.68 12.71
CA HIS A 259 20.72 -16.00 13.81
C HIS A 259 19.65 -17.05 13.46
N PHE A 260 19.48 -17.38 12.18
CA PHE A 260 18.49 -18.34 11.67
C PHE A 260 19.14 -19.53 10.93
N LYS A 261 20.45 -19.72 11.12
CA LYS A 261 21.17 -20.94 10.72
C LYS A 261 20.85 -22.12 11.63
#